data_AF-A6NVW0-F1
#
_entry.id   AF-A6NVW0-F1
#
_cell.length_a   1.000
_cell.length_b   1.000
_cell.length_c   1.000
_cell.angle_alpha   90.00
_cell.angle_beta   90.00
_cell.angle_gamma   90.00
#
_symmetry.space_group_name_H-M   'P 1'
#
loop_
_entity.id
_entity.type
_entity.pdbx_description
1 polymer ?
#
loop_
_entity_poly.entity_id
_entity_poly.type
_entity_poly.pdbx_seq_one_letter_code
_entity_poly.pdbx_strand_id
1 'polypeptide(L)'
;MIHMCGLRSGRTSREALQLKREAITRTILDTIVDRAIRNIGEDPQRSLRKLVDMGQTFAKGPFQKRYIGTIQQMLENGGSPYYDLVQDTVRSTDRVNLRTFGVNIGWQCWTLGAKQIRDTEARENFDIPWCVTLQLEGAAPSARTDCLRLLDEGRALGIYAYFLHCGASSGALELALELARKAPECGFPVFLSPELVEPWVDRLSTCPNVLVLLDTGSPDWQTAAALLRDARRFFGYFIRCDSAECAQTVLSGGWVRSLLGHGGSMAFCLPEEHCPAELSAQLYGYMEQARNTHQYPMLLVDYCRDILLVDEVISDSPRYLEFLPNGQAVTYADGRKQPLPDVLSGLSLAEFLRSRFRRT
;
A
#
# COMPACT_ATOMS: atom_id res chain seq x y z
N MET A 1 -3.31 40.77 39.09
CA MET A 1 -3.06 40.51 37.65
C MET A 1 -2.08 39.33 37.52
N ILE A 2 -2.51 38.13 37.97
CA ILE A 2 -1.75 36.88 37.81
C ILE A 2 -2.80 35.78 37.62
N HIS A 3 -3.08 35.44 36.37
CA HIS A 3 -3.63 34.13 35.98
C HIS A 3 -3.76 34.11 34.45
N MET A 4 -2.74 33.59 33.75
CA MET A 4 -2.81 33.02 32.39
C MET A 4 -1.45 32.38 32.04
N CYS A 5 -0.94 31.47 32.87
CA CYS A 5 0.27 30.69 32.57
C CYS A 5 0.11 29.19 32.89
N GLY A 6 -1.09 28.64 32.69
CA GLY A 6 -1.39 27.23 32.99
C GLY A 6 -1.87 26.38 31.81
N LEU A 7 -2.24 26.98 30.67
CA LEU A 7 -2.93 26.27 29.59
C LEU A 7 -2.02 25.80 28.44
N ARG A 8 -0.76 26.29 28.36
CA ARG A 8 0.18 25.88 27.29
C ARG A 8 1.08 24.69 27.65
N SER A 9 1.40 24.46 28.94
CA SER A 9 2.31 23.35 29.33
C SER A 9 1.61 21.99 29.43
N GLY A 10 0.28 21.95 29.60
CA GLY A 10 -0.48 20.70 29.68
C GLY A 10 -0.74 20.00 28.35
N ARG A 11 -0.76 20.73 27.23
CA ARG A 11 -0.95 20.17 25.87
C ARG A 11 0.30 19.40 25.41
N THR A 12 1.48 20.01 25.56
CA THR A 12 2.76 19.40 25.18
C THR A 12 3.10 18.15 26.00
N SER A 13 2.76 18.13 27.30
CA SER A 13 2.96 16.95 28.14
C SER A 13 2.04 15.77 27.77
N ARG A 14 0.80 16.04 27.34
CA ARG A 14 -0.15 15.00 26.90
C ARG A 14 0.22 14.43 25.53
N GLU A 15 0.61 15.29 24.60
CA GLU A 15 1.10 14.90 23.28
C GLU A 15 2.38 14.06 23.39
N ALA A 16 3.35 14.49 24.22
CA ALA A 16 4.57 13.71 24.47
C ALA A 16 4.28 12.35 25.12
N LEU A 17 3.32 12.28 26.05
CA LEU A 17 2.90 11.02 26.67
C LEU A 17 2.20 10.09 25.66
N GLN A 18 1.39 10.65 24.76
CA GLN A 18 0.72 9.91 23.70
C GLN A 18 1.74 9.36 22.68
N LEU A 19 2.67 10.19 22.20
CA LEU A 19 3.76 9.76 21.31
C LEU A 19 4.59 8.65 21.96
N LYS A 20 4.91 8.77 23.24
CA LYS A 20 5.61 7.74 24.00
C LYS A 20 4.81 6.42 24.08
N ARG A 21 3.49 6.51 24.27
CA ARG A 21 2.60 5.33 24.29
C ARG A 21 2.51 4.66 22.91
N GLU A 22 2.42 5.45 21.85
CA GLU A 22 2.39 4.96 20.46
C GLU A 22 3.70 4.28 20.10
N ALA A 23 4.85 4.87 20.47
CA ALA A 23 6.17 4.26 20.30
C ALA A 23 6.29 2.93 21.06
N ILE A 24 5.86 2.86 22.32
CA ILE A 24 5.86 1.62 23.11
C ILE A 24 4.95 0.57 22.45
N THR A 25 3.76 0.97 22.01
CA THR A 25 2.80 0.06 21.34
C THR A 25 3.40 -0.49 20.04
N ARG A 26 4.08 0.35 19.25
CA ARG A 26 4.79 -0.06 18.04
C ARG A 26 5.89 -1.08 18.37
N THR A 27 6.73 -0.83 19.37
CA THR A 27 7.78 -1.80 19.77
C THR A 27 7.20 -3.16 20.19
N ILE A 28 6.07 -3.16 20.90
CA ILE A 28 5.37 -4.39 21.27
C ILE A 28 4.85 -5.10 20.02
N LEU A 29 4.22 -4.38 19.09
CA LEU A 29 3.72 -4.94 17.83
C LEU A 29 4.86 -5.49 16.97
N ASP A 30 5.97 -4.78 16.83
CA ASP A 30 7.16 -5.24 16.12
C ASP A 30 7.66 -6.58 16.68
N THR A 31 7.68 -6.71 18.01
CA THR A 31 8.09 -7.95 18.69
C THR A 31 7.11 -9.09 18.46
N ILE A 32 5.80 -8.79 18.51
CA ILE A 32 4.72 -9.76 18.26
C ILE A 32 4.78 -10.26 16.82
N VAL A 33 4.84 -9.34 15.85
CA VAL A 33 4.88 -9.65 14.43
C VAL A 33 6.15 -10.43 14.10
N ASP A 34 7.32 -10.02 14.63
CA ASP A 34 8.57 -10.78 14.43
C ASP A 34 8.46 -12.21 14.97
N ARG A 35 7.86 -12.38 16.16
CA ARG A 35 7.64 -13.69 16.75
C ARG A 35 6.65 -14.53 15.93
N ALA A 36 5.58 -13.93 15.44
CA ALA A 36 4.59 -14.61 14.60
C ALA A 36 5.22 -15.08 13.29
N ILE A 37 5.95 -14.20 12.59
CA ILE A 37 6.67 -14.54 11.35
C ILE A 37 7.64 -15.70 11.59
N ARG A 38 8.39 -15.68 12.69
CA ARG A 38 9.29 -16.81 13.04
C ARG A 38 8.53 -18.12 13.22
N ASN A 39 7.43 -18.10 13.95
CA ASN A 39 6.67 -19.31 14.27
C ASN A 39 5.88 -19.86 13.07
N ILE A 40 5.49 -19.00 12.13
CA ILE A 40 4.82 -19.43 10.87
C ILE A 40 5.72 -20.37 10.07
N GLY A 41 7.05 -20.23 10.15
CA GLY A 41 7.96 -21.17 9.49
C GLY A 41 7.82 -22.62 9.97
N GLU A 42 7.44 -22.82 11.24
CA GLU A 42 7.33 -24.12 11.93
C GLU A 42 5.88 -24.66 11.92
N ASP A 43 4.91 -23.84 12.34
CA ASP A 43 3.47 -24.19 12.41
C ASP A 43 2.64 -23.05 11.78
N PRO A 44 2.52 -23.01 10.45
CA PRO A 44 1.90 -21.91 9.70
C PRO A 44 0.44 -21.68 10.10
N GLN A 45 -0.36 -22.75 10.15
CA GLN A 45 -1.80 -22.64 10.40
C GLN A 45 -2.07 -22.08 11.79
N ARG A 46 -1.45 -22.64 12.83
CA ARG A 46 -1.68 -22.20 14.20
C ARG A 46 -1.09 -20.82 14.45
N SER A 47 0.09 -20.54 13.91
CA SER A 47 0.78 -19.27 14.14
C SER A 47 0.09 -18.11 13.43
N LEU A 48 -0.44 -18.34 12.23
CA LEU A 48 -1.21 -17.34 11.51
C LEU A 48 -2.53 -17.03 12.22
N ARG A 49 -3.30 -18.04 12.66
CA ARG A 49 -4.51 -17.80 13.45
C ARG A 49 -4.22 -17.01 14.73
N LYS A 50 -3.17 -17.39 15.46
CA LYS A 50 -2.72 -16.64 16.65
C LYS A 50 -2.38 -15.18 16.32
N LEU A 51 -1.71 -14.91 15.20
CA LEU A 51 -1.39 -13.54 14.80
C LEU A 51 -2.68 -12.73 14.55
N VAL A 52 -3.66 -13.33 13.92
CA VAL A 52 -4.95 -12.69 13.62
C VAL A 52 -5.77 -12.47 14.90
N ASP A 53 -5.83 -13.44 15.80
CA ASP A 53 -6.48 -13.32 17.12
C ASP A 53 -5.81 -12.23 17.97
N MET A 54 -4.48 -12.13 17.91
CA MET A 54 -3.75 -11.05 18.54
C MET A 54 -4.10 -9.70 17.91
N GLY A 55 -4.19 -9.65 16.58
CA GLY A 55 -4.66 -8.48 15.84
C GLY A 55 -6.01 -7.98 16.36
N GLN A 56 -6.98 -8.87 16.60
CA GLN A 56 -8.28 -8.50 17.17
C GLN A 56 -8.15 -7.80 18.53
N THR A 57 -7.21 -8.25 19.37
CA THR A 57 -6.98 -7.64 20.69
C THR A 57 -6.51 -6.18 20.58
N PHE A 58 -5.77 -5.87 19.51
CA PHE A 58 -5.30 -4.50 19.22
C PHE A 58 -6.28 -3.68 18.38
N ALA A 59 -7.30 -4.30 17.78
CA ALA A 59 -8.32 -3.63 17.00
C ALA A 59 -9.30 -2.84 17.88
N LYS A 60 -9.08 -1.52 17.97
CA LYS A 60 -9.91 -0.58 18.72
C LYS A 60 -10.93 0.14 17.84
N GLY A 61 -10.66 0.29 16.54
CA GLY A 61 -11.54 0.98 15.59
C GLY A 61 -12.47 0.03 14.82
N PRO A 62 -13.63 0.52 14.32
CA PRO A 62 -14.52 -0.24 13.42
C PRO A 62 -13.79 -0.78 12.18
N PHE A 63 -12.91 0.04 11.57
CA PHE A 63 -12.02 -0.37 10.46
C PHE A 63 -11.22 -1.62 10.81
N GLN A 64 -10.49 -1.56 11.93
CA GLN A 64 -9.57 -2.63 12.32
C GLN A 64 -10.33 -3.92 12.61
N LYS A 65 -11.51 -3.81 13.21
CA LYS A 65 -12.38 -4.98 13.47
C LYS A 65 -12.93 -5.57 12.18
N ARG A 66 -13.35 -4.74 11.22
CA ARG A 66 -13.84 -5.21 9.91
C ARG A 66 -12.72 -5.91 9.13
N TYR A 67 -11.57 -5.27 9.01
CA TYR A 67 -10.41 -5.82 8.29
C TYR A 67 -9.93 -7.14 8.88
N ILE A 68 -9.76 -7.20 10.20
CA ILE A 68 -9.32 -8.43 10.88
C ILE A 68 -10.41 -9.51 10.80
N GLY A 69 -11.69 -9.13 10.89
CA GLY A 69 -12.81 -10.05 10.69
C GLY A 69 -12.81 -10.68 9.30
N THR A 70 -12.53 -9.91 8.25
CA THR A 70 -12.37 -10.44 6.88
C THR A 70 -11.20 -11.43 6.80
N ILE A 71 -10.05 -11.11 7.37
CA ILE A 71 -8.91 -12.04 7.42
C ILE A 71 -9.27 -13.31 8.18
N GLN A 72 -10.01 -13.21 9.29
CA GLN A 72 -10.45 -14.39 10.03
C GLN A 72 -11.35 -15.28 9.21
N GLN A 73 -12.38 -14.73 8.57
CA GLN A 73 -13.26 -15.47 7.69
C GLN A 73 -12.48 -16.17 6.56
N MET A 74 -11.48 -15.50 6.01
CA MET A 74 -10.60 -16.08 4.99
C MET A 74 -9.77 -17.28 5.50
N LEU A 75 -9.44 -17.28 6.79
CA LEU A 75 -8.61 -18.30 7.45
C LEU A 75 -9.40 -19.34 8.26
N GLU A 76 -10.70 -19.15 8.46
CA GLU A 76 -11.59 -20.14 9.08
C GLU A 76 -11.60 -21.45 8.30
N ASN A 77 -11.51 -21.35 6.96
CA ASN A 77 -11.33 -22.51 6.10
C ASN A 77 -9.89 -23.03 6.20
N GLY A 78 -9.70 -24.14 6.93
CA GLY A 78 -8.38 -24.79 7.09
C GLY A 78 -7.75 -25.29 5.78
N GLY A 79 -8.50 -25.38 4.68
CA GLY A 79 -8.01 -25.66 3.33
C GLY A 79 -7.85 -24.42 2.44
N SER A 80 -7.85 -23.21 3.03
CA SER A 80 -7.66 -21.98 2.28
C SER A 80 -6.24 -21.91 1.68
N PRO A 81 -6.09 -21.67 0.37
CA PRO A 81 -4.78 -21.47 -0.27
C PRO A 81 -4.02 -20.25 0.26
N TYR A 82 -4.67 -19.38 1.05
CA TYR A 82 -3.97 -18.30 1.75
C TYR A 82 -3.03 -18.80 2.85
N TYR A 83 -3.22 -20.01 3.38
CA TYR A 83 -2.21 -20.62 4.24
C TYR A 83 -0.91 -20.92 3.46
N ASP A 84 -1.03 -21.46 2.25
CA ASP A 84 0.11 -21.74 1.39
C ASP A 84 0.81 -20.44 0.98
N LEU A 85 0.04 -19.42 0.58
CA LEU A 85 0.55 -18.07 0.29
C LEU A 85 1.40 -17.51 1.43
N VAL A 86 0.85 -17.50 2.66
CA VAL A 86 1.53 -16.93 3.82
C VAL A 86 2.78 -17.73 4.17
N GLN A 87 2.68 -19.06 4.13
CA GLN A 87 3.80 -19.96 4.41
C GLN A 87 4.94 -19.75 3.42
N ASP A 88 4.64 -19.71 2.12
CA ASP A 88 5.63 -19.48 1.08
C ASP A 88 6.26 -18.09 1.22
N THR A 89 5.43 -17.06 1.42
CA THR A 89 5.90 -15.68 1.62
C THR A 89 6.88 -15.57 2.80
N VAL A 90 6.54 -16.15 3.95
CA VAL A 90 7.41 -16.14 5.15
C VAL A 90 8.72 -16.90 4.93
N ARG A 91 8.69 -17.98 4.16
CA ARG A 91 9.89 -18.79 3.86
C ARG A 91 10.80 -18.12 2.84
N SER A 92 10.23 -17.53 1.80
CA SER A 92 10.99 -16.96 0.68
C SER A 92 11.43 -15.52 0.91
N THR A 93 10.84 -14.81 1.86
CA THR A 93 11.13 -13.38 2.07
C THR A 93 12.00 -13.16 3.30
N ASP A 94 12.83 -12.12 3.28
CA ASP A 94 13.55 -11.65 4.44
C ASP A 94 12.56 -11.17 5.52
N ARG A 95 12.86 -11.52 6.77
CA ARG A 95 11.95 -11.29 7.90
C ARG A 95 11.86 -9.82 8.26
N VAL A 96 12.95 -9.06 8.08
CA VAL A 96 12.95 -7.62 8.36
C VAL A 96 12.07 -6.90 7.35
N ASN A 97 12.10 -7.31 6.07
CA ASN A 97 11.17 -6.78 5.05
C ASN A 97 9.71 -7.00 5.45
N LEU A 98 9.31 -8.25 5.69
CA LEU A 98 7.91 -8.59 5.99
C LEU A 98 7.40 -7.88 7.23
N ARG A 99 8.21 -7.87 8.30
CA ARG A 99 7.86 -7.17 9.54
C ARG A 99 7.72 -5.66 9.29
N THR A 100 8.72 -5.04 8.67
CA THR A 100 8.76 -3.58 8.51
C THR A 100 7.62 -3.11 7.61
N PHE A 101 7.46 -3.70 6.43
CA PHE A 101 6.38 -3.36 5.52
C PHE A 101 5.00 -3.64 6.15
N GLY A 102 4.82 -4.82 6.76
CA GLY A 102 3.56 -5.21 7.39
C GLY A 102 3.14 -4.31 8.54
N VAL A 103 4.08 -3.92 9.43
CA VAL A 103 3.81 -2.98 10.52
C VAL A 103 3.55 -1.57 10.00
N ASN A 104 4.26 -1.12 8.96
CA ASN A 104 4.01 0.18 8.35
C ASN A 104 2.61 0.27 7.73
N ILE A 105 2.17 -0.74 6.97
CA ILE A 105 0.82 -0.74 6.39
C ILE A 105 -0.25 -0.95 7.46
N GLY A 106 -0.17 -2.03 8.24
CA GLY A 106 -1.24 -2.40 9.17
C GLY A 106 -1.37 -1.47 10.38
N TRP A 107 -0.24 -1.01 10.94
CA TRP A 107 -0.25 -0.17 12.14
C TRP A 107 -0.02 1.31 11.83
N GLN A 108 1.07 1.68 11.15
CA GLN A 108 1.32 3.12 10.92
C GLN A 108 0.26 3.72 10.01
N CYS A 109 -0.06 3.09 8.88
CA CYS A 109 -1.01 3.61 7.93
C CYS A 109 -2.47 3.38 8.38
N TRP A 110 -2.89 2.13 8.48
CA TRP A 110 -4.30 1.80 8.70
C TRP A 110 -4.79 1.93 10.14
N THR A 111 -3.90 2.18 11.11
CA THR A 111 -4.28 2.41 12.51
C THR A 111 -3.99 3.83 12.97
N LEU A 112 -2.73 4.24 13.03
CA LEU A 112 -2.38 5.58 13.51
C LEU A 112 -2.74 6.65 12.47
N GLY A 113 -2.34 6.44 11.22
CA GLY A 113 -2.67 7.30 10.08
C GLY A 113 -4.17 7.44 9.89
N ALA A 114 -4.91 6.33 9.85
CA ALA A 114 -6.38 6.34 9.76
C ALA A 114 -7.04 7.13 10.90
N LYS A 115 -6.51 7.07 12.13
CA LYS A 115 -6.99 7.91 13.24
C LYS A 115 -6.69 9.39 13.00
N GLN A 116 -5.46 9.71 12.60
CA GLN A 116 -5.01 11.07 12.33
C GLN A 116 -5.80 11.72 11.18
N ILE A 117 -6.09 10.94 10.13
CA ILE A 117 -6.97 11.32 9.02
C ILE A 117 -8.33 11.72 9.58
N ARG A 118 -9.06 10.80 10.23
CA ARG A 118 -10.40 11.09 10.78
C ARG A 118 -10.43 12.29 11.73
N ASP A 119 -9.44 12.40 12.62
CA ASP A 119 -9.32 13.52 13.56
C ASP A 119 -9.12 14.85 12.81
N THR A 120 -8.36 14.84 11.71
CA THR A 120 -8.10 16.03 10.88
C THR A 120 -9.30 16.37 10.01
N GLU A 121 -9.93 15.41 9.36
CA GLU A 121 -11.12 15.63 8.53
C GLU A 121 -12.28 16.20 9.36
N ALA A 122 -12.48 15.68 10.58
CA ALA A 122 -13.48 16.19 11.52
C ALA A 122 -13.20 17.63 11.98
N ARG A 123 -11.92 18.02 12.04
CA ARG A 123 -11.50 19.38 12.46
C ARG A 123 -11.52 20.38 11.31
N GLU A 124 -11.12 19.96 10.11
CA GLU A 124 -10.77 20.85 9.00
C GLU A 124 -11.74 20.79 7.80
N ASN A 125 -12.68 19.84 7.80
CA ASN A 125 -13.77 19.71 6.82
C ASN A 125 -13.33 19.49 5.35
N PHE A 126 -12.32 18.66 5.16
CA PHE A 126 -11.91 18.13 3.86
C PHE A 126 -11.46 16.66 4.02
N ASP A 127 -11.60 15.84 2.98
CA ASP A 127 -11.19 14.44 2.99
C ASP A 127 -9.69 14.28 2.70
N ILE A 128 -9.07 13.28 3.32
CA ILE A 128 -7.65 12.96 3.16
C ILE A 128 -7.53 11.50 2.68
N PRO A 129 -6.94 11.24 1.50
CA PRO A 129 -6.75 9.87 1.04
C PRO A 129 -5.74 9.14 1.93
N TRP A 130 -5.95 7.85 2.19
CA TRP A 130 -5.03 7.04 3.02
C TRP A 130 -3.65 6.79 2.37
N CYS A 131 -3.57 6.92 1.06
CA CYS A 131 -2.36 6.76 0.27
C CYS A 131 -2.28 7.78 -0.88
N VAL A 132 -1.08 7.99 -1.42
CA VAL A 132 -0.86 8.78 -2.64
C VAL A 132 -0.13 7.95 -3.70
N THR A 133 -0.57 8.05 -4.95
CA THR A 133 0.15 7.47 -6.10
C THR A 133 1.04 8.52 -6.76
N LEU A 134 2.29 8.17 -7.06
CA LEU A 134 3.22 9.04 -7.79
C LEU A 134 3.71 8.32 -9.06
N GLN A 135 3.47 8.94 -10.22
CA GLN A 135 4.08 8.55 -11.48
C GLN A 135 5.44 9.23 -11.59
N LEU A 136 6.51 8.46 -11.38
CA LEU A 136 7.88 8.97 -11.33
C LEU A 136 8.60 8.84 -12.69
N GLU A 137 8.14 7.93 -13.54
CA GLU A 137 8.68 7.77 -14.90
C GLU A 137 8.44 9.03 -15.74
N GLY A 138 9.51 9.58 -16.32
CA GLY A 138 9.44 10.82 -17.10
C GLY A 138 9.28 12.10 -16.27
N ALA A 139 9.44 12.04 -14.94
CA ALA A 139 9.31 13.21 -14.07
C ALA A 139 10.46 14.20 -14.30
N ALA A 140 10.14 15.50 -14.27
CA ALA A 140 11.14 16.55 -14.39
C ALA A 140 12.10 16.56 -13.18
N PRO A 141 13.33 17.11 -13.29
CA PRO A 141 14.27 17.17 -12.16
C PRO A 141 13.72 17.87 -10.91
N SER A 142 12.81 18.83 -11.07
CA SER A 142 12.12 19.52 -9.97
C SER A 142 11.20 18.59 -9.16
N ALA A 143 10.72 17.50 -9.75
CA ALA A 143 9.80 16.55 -9.11
C ALA A 143 10.39 15.92 -7.85
N ARG A 144 11.73 15.79 -7.74
CA ARG A 144 12.38 15.30 -6.53
C ARG A 144 12.02 16.15 -5.31
N THR A 145 12.12 17.47 -5.42
CA THR A 145 11.80 18.39 -4.32
C THR A 145 10.33 18.32 -3.95
N ASP A 146 9.45 18.26 -4.95
CA ASP A 146 8.01 18.14 -4.72
C ASP A 146 7.62 16.81 -4.07
N CYS A 147 8.22 15.69 -4.49
CA CYS A 147 7.97 14.38 -3.87
C CYS A 147 8.44 14.35 -2.41
N LEU A 148 9.62 14.91 -2.12
CA LEU A 148 10.15 14.99 -0.76
C LEU A 148 9.28 15.84 0.15
N ARG A 149 8.74 16.96 -0.38
CA ARG A 149 7.81 17.83 0.33
C ARG A 149 6.47 17.14 0.56
N LEU A 150 5.90 16.51 -0.48
CA LEU A 150 4.65 15.76 -0.41
C LEU A 150 4.72 14.61 0.61
N LEU A 151 5.88 13.95 0.72
CA LEU A 151 6.12 12.94 1.74
C LEU A 151 6.07 13.53 3.16
N ASP A 152 6.67 14.69 3.38
CA ASP A 152 6.66 15.36 4.69
C ASP A 152 5.25 15.87 5.05
N GLU A 153 4.56 16.51 4.09
CA GLU A 153 3.20 17.03 4.26
C GLU A 153 2.16 15.92 4.42
N GLY A 154 2.26 14.83 3.64
CA GLY A 154 1.34 13.70 3.72
C GLY A 154 1.41 12.99 5.07
N ARG A 155 2.62 12.76 5.61
CA ARG A 155 2.78 12.20 6.96
C ARG A 155 2.15 13.08 8.05
N ALA A 156 2.25 14.40 7.90
CA ALA A 156 1.60 15.35 8.80
C ALA A 156 0.06 15.29 8.74
N LEU A 157 -0.51 14.74 7.66
CA LEU A 157 -1.94 14.48 7.49
C LEU A 157 -2.36 13.05 7.84
N GLY A 158 -1.40 12.14 8.09
CA GLY A 158 -1.66 10.73 8.41
C GLY A 158 -1.51 9.78 7.23
N ILE A 159 -0.97 10.24 6.11
CA ILE A 159 -0.69 9.43 4.91
C ILE A 159 0.65 8.71 5.11
N TYR A 160 0.62 7.38 5.13
CA TYR A 160 1.82 6.55 5.34
C TYR A 160 2.03 5.49 4.26
N ALA A 161 1.24 5.51 3.17
CA ALA A 161 1.41 4.62 2.04
C ALA A 161 1.58 5.43 0.75
N TYR A 162 2.60 5.10 -0.03
CA TYR A 162 2.91 5.79 -1.29
C TYR A 162 3.20 4.78 -2.39
N PHE A 163 2.33 4.73 -3.40
CA PHE A 163 2.46 3.83 -4.54
C PHE A 163 3.30 4.53 -5.62
N LEU A 164 4.45 3.97 -5.96
CA LEU A 164 5.46 4.64 -6.79
C LEU A 164 5.63 3.90 -8.11
N HIS A 165 5.26 4.53 -9.22
CA HIS A 165 5.40 3.98 -10.57
C HIS A 165 6.70 4.45 -11.21
N CYS A 166 7.65 3.54 -11.34
CA CYS A 166 8.99 3.81 -11.86
C CYS A 166 9.17 3.38 -13.32
N GLY A 167 8.35 2.44 -13.81
CA GLY A 167 8.49 1.87 -15.15
C GLY A 167 9.90 1.33 -15.38
N ALA A 168 10.50 1.69 -16.50
CA ALA A 168 11.87 1.32 -16.89
C ALA A 168 12.93 2.35 -16.41
N SER A 169 12.53 3.41 -15.71
CA SER A 169 13.42 4.51 -15.35
C SER A 169 14.26 4.23 -14.10
N SER A 170 15.56 4.03 -14.28
CA SER A 170 16.54 3.97 -13.18
C SER A 170 16.53 5.23 -12.29
N GLY A 171 16.31 6.41 -12.88
CA GLY A 171 16.21 7.66 -12.11
C GLY A 171 14.95 7.73 -11.25
N ALA A 172 13.83 7.19 -11.74
CA ALA A 172 12.60 7.08 -10.97
C ALA A 172 12.75 6.09 -9.80
N LEU A 173 13.39 4.94 -10.05
CA LEU A 173 13.69 3.96 -9.01
C LEU A 173 14.65 4.52 -7.95
N GLU A 174 15.66 5.28 -8.35
CA GLU A 174 16.54 5.99 -7.40
C GLU A 174 15.74 6.87 -6.44
N LEU A 175 14.86 7.72 -7.00
CA LEU A 175 14.01 8.61 -6.22
C LEU A 175 13.06 7.82 -5.31
N ALA A 176 12.47 6.73 -5.80
CA ALA A 176 11.61 5.86 -4.99
C ALA A 176 12.35 5.30 -3.77
N LEU A 177 13.58 4.81 -3.96
CA LEU A 177 14.39 4.30 -2.86
C LEU A 177 14.86 5.41 -1.92
N GLU A 178 15.08 6.62 -2.43
CA GLU A 178 15.36 7.79 -1.60
C GLU A 178 14.18 8.12 -0.66
N LEU A 179 12.96 8.18 -1.19
CA LEU A 179 11.74 8.40 -0.41
C LEU A 179 11.58 7.30 0.65
N ALA A 180 11.81 6.04 0.27
CA ALA A 180 11.73 4.90 1.18
C ALA A 180 12.72 5.00 2.35
N ARG A 181 13.96 5.44 2.09
CA ARG A 181 14.98 5.66 3.13
C ARG A 181 14.65 6.87 4.03
N LYS A 182 14.07 7.93 3.46
CA LYS A 182 13.73 9.15 4.22
C LYS A 182 12.56 8.93 5.19
N ALA A 183 11.60 8.07 4.84
CA ALA A 183 10.44 7.76 5.67
C ALA A 183 10.32 6.24 5.93
N PRO A 184 11.18 5.67 6.79
CA PRO A 184 11.20 4.23 7.09
C PRO A 184 9.89 3.71 7.73
N GLU A 185 9.04 4.59 8.24
CA GLU A 185 7.72 4.28 8.80
C GLU A 185 6.59 4.21 7.76
N CYS A 186 6.83 4.65 6.53
CA CYS A 186 5.87 4.55 5.42
C CYS A 186 6.04 3.22 4.69
N GLY A 187 4.98 2.73 4.05
CA GLY A 187 5.02 1.59 3.13
C GLY A 187 5.08 2.05 1.67
N PHE A 188 5.95 1.44 0.88
CA PHE A 188 6.18 1.81 -0.52
C PHE A 188 6.01 0.61 -1.46
N PRO A 189 4.82 0.41 -2.04
CA PRO A 189 4.66 -0.40 -3.24
C PRO A 189 5.33 0.29 -4.44
N VAL A 190 6.34 -0.35 -5.03
CA VAL A 190 7.13 0.20 -6.14
C VAL A 190 6.92 -0.64 -7.39
N PHE A 191 6.30 -0.05 -8.41
CA PHE A 191 6.01 -0.68 -9.71
C PHE A 191 7.17 -0.43 -10.65
N LEU A 192 7.81 -1.49 -11.14
CA LEU A 192 9.00 -1.38 -11.99
C LEU A 192 9.06 -2.49 -13.05
N SER A 193 9.75 -2.19 -14.15
CA SER A 193 9.98 -3.13 -15.23
C SER A 193 11.04 -4.19 -14.83
N PRO A 194 10.88 -5.46 -15.27
CA PRO A 194 11.80 -6.56 -14.94
C PRO A 194 13.29 -6.26 -15.15
N GLU A 195 13.63 -5.50 -16.20
CA GLU A 195 15.00 -5.13 -16.54
C GLU A 195 15.74 -4.34 -15.45
N LEU A 196 15.01 -3.67 -14.55
CA LEU A 196 15.61 -2.94 -13.44
C LEU A 196 16.00 -3.85 -12.27
N VAL A 197 15.50 -5.09 -12.20
CA VAL A 197 15.74 -5.93 -11.02
C VAL A 197 17.21 -6.30 -10.85
N GLU A 198 17.83 -6.89 -11.87
CA GLU A 198 19.21 -7.37 -11.78
C GLU A 198 20.18 -6.26 -11.35
N PRO A 199 20.22 -5.06 -11.99
CA PRO A 199 21.14 -4.01 -11.57
C PRO A 199 20.81 -3.36 -10.22
N TRP A 200 19.61 -3.54 -9.68
CA TRP A 200 19.15 -2.84 -8.47
C TRP A 200 18.84 -3.74 -7.27
N VAL A 201 18.91 -5.07 -7.39
CA VAL A 201 18.49 -6.02 -6.35
C VAL A 201 19.18 -5.78 -5.00
N ASP A 202 20.47 -5.45 -5.01
CA ASP A 202 21.23 -5.13 -3.80
C ASP A 202 20.76 -3.82 -3.15
N ARG A 203 20.42 -2.83 -3.97
CA ARG A 203 19.95 -1.52 -3.49
C ARG A 203 18.52 -1.62 -2.96
N LEU A 204 17.67 -2.36 -3.64
CA LEU A 204 16.34 -2.75 -3.16
C LEU A 204 16.44 -3.46 -1.81
N SER A 205 17.50 -4.25 -1.60
CA SER A 205 17.74 -4.96 -0.35
C SER A 205 17.93 -4.05 0.88
N THR A 206 18.30 -2.79 0.66
CA THR A 206 18.50 -1.80 1.74
C THR A 206 17.21 -1.12 2.22
N CYS A 207 16.07 -1.33 1.54
CA CYS A 207 14.81 -0.70 1.87
C CYS A 207 13.77 -1.77 2.33
N PRO A 208 13.68 -2.07 3.63
CA PRO A 208 12.77 -3.11 4.13
C PRO A 208 11.29 -2.71 4.11
N ASN A 209 11.01 -1.43 3.91
CA ASN A 209 9.67 -0.87 3.77
C ASN A 209 9.19 -0.78 2.30
N VAL A 210 9.90 -1.44 1.38
CA VAL A 210 9.54 -1.54 -0.04
C VAL A 210 8.99 -2.91 -0.35
N LEU A 211 7.82 -2.91 -1.02
CA LEU A 211 7.27 -4.05 -1.74
C LEU A 211 7.53 -3.81 -3.23
N VAL A 212 8.22 -4.74 -3.89
CA VAL A 212 8.45 -4.67 -5.33
C VAL A 212 7.27 -5.24 -6.09
N LEU A 213 6.74 -4.52 -7.07
CA LEU A 213 5.70 -4.98 -7.98
C LEU A 213 6.27 -5.03 -9.39
N LEU A 214 6.39 -6.24 -9.94
CA LEU A 214 6.99 -6.48 -11.25
C LEU A 214 5.95 -6.43 -12.37
N ASP A 215 6.29 -5.71 -13.44
CA ASP A 215 5.48 -5.69 -14.65
C ASP A 215 5.53 -7.04 -15.36
N THR A 216 4.38 -7.68 -15.49
CA THR A 216 4.23 -8.96 -16.21
C THR A 216 3.83 -8.80 -17.66
N GLY A 217 3.52 -7.57 -18.10
CA GLY A 217 3.36 -7.23 -19.51
C GLY A 217 4.69 -7.12 -20.25
N SER A 218 5.79 -6.98 -19.51
CA SER A 218 7.16 -6.94 -20.03
C SER A 218 7.78 -8.34 -20.11
N PRO A 219 8.69 -8.61 -21.08
CA PRO A 219 9.42 -9.87 -21.14
C PRO A 219 10.32 -10.08 -19.91
N ASP A 220 10.79 -11.30 -19.72
CA ASP A 220 11.77 -11.70 -18.69
C ASP A 220 11.33 -11.50 -17.22
N TRP A 221 10.04 -11.23 -16.97
CA TRP A 221 9.51 -11.07 -15.61
C TRP A 221 9.76 -12.31 -14.73
N GLN A 222 9.79 -13.52 -15.29
CA GLN A 222 10.09 -14.75 -14.53
C GLN A 222 11.53 -14.77 -14.01
N THR A 223 12.49 -14.31 -14.82
CA THR A 223 13.90 -14.21 -14.44
C THR A 223 14.07 -13.17 -13.35
N ALA A 224 13.42 -12.01 -13.50
CA ALA A 224 13.40 -10.97 -12.47
C ALA A 224 12.75 -11.45 -11.17
N ALA A 225 11.65 -12.20 -11.23
CA ALA A 225 11.02 -12.80 -10.06
C ALA A 225 11.94 -13.80 -9.35
N ALA A 226 12.69 -14.62 -10.10
CA ALA A 226 13.68 -15.53 -9.53
C ALA A 226 14.79 -14.77 -8.79
N LEU A 227 15.33 -13.70 -9.37
CA LEU A 227 16.33 -12.84 -8.72
C LEU A 227 15.82 -12.20 -7.43
N LEU A 228 14.59 -11.68 -7.42
CA LEU A 228 13.97 -11.14 -6.21
C LEU A 228 13.78 -12.22 -5.14
N ARG A 229 13.37 -13.43 -5.55
CA ARG A 229 13.17 -14.56 -4.64
C ARG A 229 14.50 -15.03 -4.03
N ASP A 230 15.56 -15.14 -4.82
CA ASP A 230 16.90 -15.52 -4.36
C ASP A 230 17.48 -14.48 -3.39
N ALA A 231 17.25 -13.20 -3.69
CA ALA A 231 17.58 -12.08 -2.79
C ALA A 231 16.59 -11.92 -1.61
N ARG A 232 15.61 -12.82 -1.48
CA ARG A 232 14.58 -12.83 -0.44
C ARG A 232 13.83 -11.50 -0.30
N ARG A 233 13.58 -10.81 -1.41
CA ARG A 233 12.82 -9.55 -1.44
C ARG A 233 11.34 -9.81 -1.26
N PHE A 234 10.63 -8.84 -0.67
CA PHE A 234 9.18 -8.89 -0.63
C PHE A 234 8.63 -8.34 -1.95
N PHE A 235 7.93 -9.18 -2.72
CA PHE A 235 7.48 -8.81 -4.05
C PHE A 235 6.13 -9.39 -4.44
N GLY A 236 5.57 -8.83 -5.50
CA GLY A 236 4.39 -9.29 -6.22
C GLY A 236 4.46 -8.83 -7.67
N TYR A 237 3.32 -8.86 -8.35
CA TYR A 237 3.21 -8.62 -9.77
C TYR A 237 2.18 -7.54 -10.08
N PHE A 238 2.26 -6.97 -11.26
CA PHE A 238 1.18 -6.21 -11.84
C PHE A 238 1.04 -6.45 -13.34
N ILE A 239 -0.14 -6.15 -13.86
CA ILE A 239 -0.43 -6.10 -15.29
C ILE A 239 -1.22 -4.83 -15.59
N ARG A 240 -0.83 -4.13 -16.66
CA ARG A 240 -1.61 -3.04 -17.23
C ARG A 240 -2.58 -3.62 -18.26
N CYS A 241 -3.86 -3.41 -18.02
CA CYS A 241 -4.92 -3.91 -18.89
C CYS A 241 -5.35 -2.80 -19.84
N ASP A 242 -4.75 -2.80 -21.03
CA ASP A 242 -4.91 -1.79 -22.08
C ASP A 242 -5.81 -2.23 -23.25
N SER A 243 -6.18 -3.51 -23.28
CA SER A 243 -6.84 -4.15 -24.42
C SER A 243 -7.85 -5.21 -23.98
N ALA A 244 -8.81 -5.51 -24.86
CA ALA A 244 -9.80 -6.57 -24.63
C ALA A 244 -9.14 -7.96 -24.51
N GLU A 245 -8.06 -8.21 -25.26
CA GLU A 245 -7.31 -9.46 -25.21
C GLU A 245 -6.60 -9.64 -23.86
N CYS A 246 -5.93 -8.59 -23.37
CA CYS A 246 -5.34 -8.58 -22.04
C CYS A 246 -6.40 -8.86 -20.97
N ALA A 247 -7.55 -8.17 -21.04
CA ALA A 247 -8.65 -8.39 -20.10
C ALA A 247 -9.17 -9.83 -20.15
N GLN A 248 -9.33 -10.42 -21.33
CA GLN A 248 -9.79 -11.81 -21.47
C GLN A 248 -8.78 -12.81 -20.86
N THR A 249 -7.48 -12.53 -21.00
CA THR A 249 -6.41 -13.30 -20.35
C THR A 249 -6.52 -13.24 -18.83
N VAL A 250 -6.86 -12.07 -18.27
CA VAL A 250 -7.09 -11.89 -16.83
C VAL A 250 -8.38 -12.60 -16.40
N LEU A 251 -9.51 -12.35 -17.07
CA LEU A 251 -10.84 -12.89 -16.72
C LEU A 251 -10.91 -14.42 -16.81
N SER A 252 -10.13 -15.04 -17.70
CA SER A 252 -10.02 -16.50 -17.79
C SER A 252 -9.14 -17.11 -16.68
N GLY A 253 -8.49 -16.29 -15.86
CA GLY A 253 -7.46 -16.65 -14.90
C GLY A 253 -6.15 -17.11 -15.53
N GLY A 254 -5.98 -16.94 -16.85
CA GLY A 254 -4.75 -17.29 -17.57
C GLY A 254 -3.55 -16.54 -17.02
N TRP A 255 -3.71 -15.25 -16.76
CA TRP A 255 -2.69 -14.42 -16.13
C TRP A 255 -2.29 -14.94 -14.74
N VAL A 256 -3.24 -15.09 -13.80
CA VAL A 256 -2.91 -15.53 -12.44
C VAL A 256 -2.22 -16.91 -12.44
N ARG A 257 -2.70 -17.85 -13.28
CA ARG A 257 -2.08 -19.17 -13.41
C ARG A 257 -0.65 -19.12 -13.94
N SER A 258 -0.28 -18.14 -14.76
CA SER A 258 1.09 -18.01 -15.23
C SER A 258 2.04 -17.53 -14.13
N LEU A 259 1.53 -16.82 -13.11
CA LEU A 259 2.32 -16.36 -11.96
C LEU A 259 2.60 -17.48 -10.94
N LEU A 260 1.75 -18.51 -10.90
CA LEU A 260 1.88 -19.61 -9.95
C LEU A 260 3.21 -20.34 -10.14
N GLY A 261 3.88 -20.64 -9.03
CA GLY A 261 5.21 -21.29 -9.03
C GLY A 261 6.39 -20.31 -9.09
N HIS A 262 6.18 -19.06 -9.49
CA HIS A 262 7.23 -18.04 -9.55
C HIS A 262 7.39 -17.24 -8.23
N GLY A 263 6.65 -17.59 -7.18
CA GLY A 263 6.63 -16.85 -5.91
C GLY A 263 5.80 -15.58 -6.02
N GLY A 264 6.08 -14.61 -5.15
CA GLY A 264 5.33 -13.35 -5.06
C GLY A 264 4.00 -13.51 -4.29
N SER A 265 3.63 -12.48 -3.53
CA SER A 265 2.49 -12.59 -2.61
C SER A 265 1.18 -11.96 -3.13
N MET A 266 1.28 -11.10 -4.13
CA MET A 266 0.15 -10.29 -4.62
C MET A 266 0.24 -10.06 -6.13
N ALA A 267 -0.91 -9.85 -6.76
CA ALA A 267 -1.00 -9.49 -8.17
C ALA A 267 -2.01 -8.35 -8.38
N PHE A 268 -1.54 -7.24 -8.94
CA PHE A 268 -2.32 -6.03 -9.16
C PHE A 268 -2.76 -5.92 -10.63
N CYS A 269 -4.05 -5.82 -10.88
CA CYS A 269 -4.56 -5.46 -12.20
C CYS A 269 -4.85 -3.97 -12.25
N LEU A 270 -4.31 -3.31 -13.28
CA LEU A 270 -4.42 -1.88 -13.51
C LEU A 270 -5.15 -1.66 -14.84
N PRO A 271 -6.48 -1.45 -14.83
CA PRO A 271 -7.18 -1.02 -16.03
C PRO A 271 -6.67 0.34 -16.50
N GLU A 272 -6.21 0.42 -17.74
CA GLU A 272 -5.72 1.67 -18.36
C GLU A 272 -6.88 2.56 -18.81
N GLU A 273 -6.60 3.83 -19.12
CA GLU A 273 -7.61 4.84 -19.49
C GLU A 273 -8.51 4.42 -20.66
N HIS A 274 -7.97 3.64 -21.60
CA HIS A 274 -8.68 3.15 -22.77
C HIS A 274 -9.50 1.86 -22.51
N CYS A 275 -9.44 1.29 -21.31
CA CYS A 275 -10.21 0.12 -20.93
C CYS A 275 -11.70 0.50 -20.81
N PRO A 276 -12.62 -0.16 -21.56
CA PRO A 276 -14.06 0.11 -21.44
C PRO A 276 -14.55 -0.06 -19.99
N ALA A 277 -15.43 0.83 -19.53
CA ALA A 277 -15.93 0.82 -18.15
C ALA A 277 -16.59 -0.50 -17.75
N GLU A 278 -17.31 -1.14 -18.67
CA GLU A 278 -17.91 -2.47 -18.46
C GLU A 278 -16.84 -3.54 -18.24
N LEU A 279 -15.77 -3.51 -19.04
CA LEU A 279 -14.66 -4.45 -18.93
C LEU A 279 -13.88 -4.24 -17.63
N SER A 280 -13.61 -2.99 -17.25
CA SER A 280 -13.04 -2.64 -15.95
C SER A 280 -13.92 -3.17 -14.80
N ALA A 281 -15.25 -3.10 -14.92
CA ALA A 281 -16.16 -3.65 -13.93
C ALA A 281 -16.13 -5.18 -13.84
N GLN A 282 -16.02 -5.87 -14.98
CA GLN A 282 -15.85 -7.32 -15.03
C GLN A 282 -14.53 -7.75 -14.39
N LEU A 283 -13.42 -7.04 -14.67
CA LEU A 283 -12.12 -7.31 -14.06
C LEU A 283 -12.18 -7.21 -12.54
N TYR A 284 -12.78 -6.13 -12.01
CA TYR A 284 -12.98 -5.97 -10.57
C TYR A 284 -13.80 -7.11 -9.97
N GLY A 285 -14.94 -7.44 -10.58
CA GLY A 285 -15.80 -8.53 -10.12
C GLY A 285 -15.08 -9.88 -10.10
N TYR A 286 -14.26 -10.16 -11.11
CA TYR A 286 -13.42 -11.35 -11.15
C TYR A 286 -12.41 -11.37 -9.98
N MET A 287 -11.68 -10.27 -9.74
CA MET A 287 -10.70 -10.20 -8.65
C MET A 287 -11.34 -10.38 -7.28
N GLU A 288 -12.46 -9.70 -7.05
CA GLU A 288 -13.23 -9.82 -5.80
C GLU A 288 -13.75 -11.25 -5.60
N GLN A 289 -14.34 -11.85 -6.63
CA GLN A 289 -14.82 -13.23 -6.57
C GLN A 289 -13.66 -14.21 -6.29
N ALA A 290 -12.53 -14.07 -6.98
CA ALA A 290 -11.37 -14.93 -6.80
C ALA A 290 -10.79 -14.83 -5.38
N ARG A 291 -10.78 -13.64 -4.77
CA ARG A 291 -10.44 -13.45 -3.36
C ARG A 291 -11.44 -14.14 -2.44
N ASN A 292 -12.74 -13.89 -2.62
CA ASN A 292 -13.78 -14.37 -1.70
C ASN A 292 -14.02 -15.89 -1.79
N THR A 293 -13.72 -16.50 -2.94
CA THR A 293 -13.83 -17.95 -3.15
C THR A 293 -12.49 -18.68 -2.97
N HIS A 294 -11.45 -17.96 -2.55
CA HIS A 294 -10.09 -18.46 -2.34
C HIS A 294 -9.58 -19.32 -3.51
N GLN A 295 -9.63 -18.79 -4.74
CA GLN A 295 -9.28 -19.57 -5.93
C GLN A 295 -7.78 -19.85 -6.06
N TYR A 296 -6.94 -18.95 -5.54
CA TYR A 296 -5.50 -18.97 -5.75
C TYR A 296 -4.74 -18.67 -4.44
N PRO A 297 -3.51 -19.21 -4.27
CA PRO A 297 -2.60 -18.82 -3.19
C PRO A 297 -1.91 -17.49 -3.50
N MET A 298 -2.71 -16.47 -3.85
CA MET A 298 -2.23 -15.14 -4.23
C MET A 298 -3.29 -14.09 -3.94
N LEU A 299 -2.88 -12.96 -3.36
CA LEU A 299 -3.79 -11.84 -3.14
C LEU A 299 -3.95 -11.05 -4.45
N LEU A 300 -5.11 -11.20 -5.09
CA LEU A 300 -5.45 -10.42 -6.27
C LEU A 300 -5.97 -9.05 -5.86
N VAL A 301 -5.57 -8.00 -6.57
CA VAL A 301 -5.91 -6.61 -6.26
C VAL A 301 -6.33 -5.87 -7.53
N ASP A 302 -7.50 -5.23 -7.51
CA ASP A 302 -7.84 -4.17 -8.46
C ASP A 302 -7.24 -2.87 -7.93
N TYR A 303 -6.31 -2.29 -8.68
CA TYR A 303 -5.50 -1.19 -8.18
C TYR A 303 -6.32 0.01 -7.70
N CYS A 304 -7.23 0.52 -8.54
CA CYS A 304 -7.96 1.75 -8.20
C CYS A 304 -9.11 1.48 -7.23
N ARG A 305 -9.87 0.41 -7.46
CA ARG A 305 -11.08 0.14 -6.67
C ARG A 305 -10.75 -0.42 -5.29
N ASP A 306 -9.71 -1.23 -5.14
CA ASP A 306 -9.31 -1.68 -3.80
C ASP A 306 -8.63 -0.55 -3.01
N ILE A 307 -7.95 0.42 -3.66
CA ILE A 307 -7.49 1.64 -2.98
C ILE A 307 -8.70 2.44 -2.44
N LEU A 308 -9.73 2.64 -3.26
CA LEU A 308 -10.95 3.33 -2.83
C LEU A 308 -11.72 2.56 -1.76
N LEU A 309 -11.77 1.23 -1.85
CA LEU A 309 -12.39 0.37 -0.84
C LEU A 309 -11.67 0.52 0.51
N VAL A 310 -10.34 0.53 0.52
CA VAL A 310 -9.59 0.76 1.77
C VAL A 310 -9.86 2.17 2.31
N ASP A 311 -9.92 3.17 1.44
CA ASP A 311 -10.22 4.56 1.84
C ASP A 311 -11.62 4.68 2.46
N GLU A 312 -12.65 4.11 1.82
CA GLU A 312 -14.05 4.09 2.30
C GLU A 312 -14.15 3.48 3.72
N VAL A 313 -13.33 2.47 4.02
CA VAL A 313 -13.33 1.85 5.35
C VAL A 313 -12.57 2.73 6.37
N ILE A 314 -11.59 3.54 5.94
CA ILE A 314 -10.80 4.44 6.80
C ILE A 314 -11.58 5.72 7.13
N SER A 315 -12.18 6.32 6.10
CA SER A 315 -12.93 7.58 6.08
C SER A 315 -14.18 7.40 5.22
N ASP A 316 -15.33 7.92 5.67
CA ASP A 316 -16.65 7.69 5.05
C ASP A 316 -16.81 8.24 3.62
N SER A 317 -15.78 8.86 3.04
CA SER A 317 -15.80 9.49 1.71
C SER A 317 -14.55 9.10 0.93
N PRO A 318 -14.63 8.08 0.06
CA PRO A 318 -13.46 7.50 -0.57
C PRO A 318 -12.78 8.46 -1.56
N ARG A 319 -11.47 8.65 -1.39
CA ARG A 319 -10.62 9.50 -2.21
C ARG A 319 -9.46 8.71 -2.82
N TYR A 320 -9.24 8.96 -4.11
CA TYR A 320 -8.05 8.53 -4.83
C TYR A 320 -7.26 9.77 -5.23
N LEU A 321 -5.94 9.75 -5.01
CA LEU A 321 -5.05 10.83 -5.42
C LEU A 321 -3.79 10.27 -6.08
N GLU A 322 -3.57 10.69 -7.32
CA GLU A 322 -2.40 10.39 -8.11
C GLU A 322 -1.77 11.68 -8.64
N PHE A 323 -0.44 11.76 -8.68
CA PHE A 323 0.29 12.82 -9.35
C PHE A 323 1.05 12.26 -10.54
N LEU A 324 0.79 12.84 -11.71
CA LEU A 324 1.48 12.54 -12.96
C LEU A 324 2.90 13.16 -12.98
N PRO A 325 3.78 12.76 -13.93
CA PRO A 325 5.17 13.23 -13.95
C PRO A 325 5.33 14.76 -14.14
N ASN A 326 4.33 15.40 -14.74
CA ASN A 326 4.24 16.87 -14.89
C ASN A 326 3.63 17.57 -13.67
N GLY A 327 3.33 16.84 -12.58
CA GLY A 327 2.69 17.33 -11.37
C GLY A 327 1.16 17.43 -11.44
N GLN A 328 0.54 17.09 -12.57
CA GLN A 328 -0.91 17.10 -12.74
C GLN A 328 -1.54 16.09 -11.77
N ALA A 329 -2.46 16.56 -10.92
CA ALA A 329 -3.21 15.67 -10.05
C ALA A 329 -4.34 14.96 -10.81
N VAL A 330 -4.60 13.72 -10.43
CA VAL A 330 -5.60 12.83 -11.01
C VAL A 330 -6.38 12.18 -9.86
N THR A 331 -7.70 12.09 -10.04
CA THR A 331 -8.62 11.32 -9.18
C THR A 331 -9.15 10.11 -9.93
N TYR A 332 -9.75 9.14 -9.22
CA TYR A 332 -10.48 8.04 -9.83
C TYR A 332 -11.96 8.15 -9.42
N ALA A 333 -12.83 8.35 -10.40
CA ALA A 333 -14.28 8.50 -10.22
C ALA A 333 -15.01 7.91 -11.43
N ASP A 334 -16.21 7.36 -11.18
CA ASP A 334 -17.06 6.74 -12.22
C ASP A 334 -16.32 5.66 -13.04
N GLY A 335 -15.46 4.89 -12.39
CA GLY A 335 -14.73 3.78 -13.02
C GLY A 335 -13.54 4.20 -13.91
N ARG A 336 -13.10 5.46 -13.86
CA ARG A 336 -11.98 5.97 -14.66
C ARG A 336 -11.16 7.02 -13.94
N LYS A 337 -9.90 7.18 -14.37
CA LYS A 337 -9.05 8.28 -13.96
C LYS A 337 -9.53 9.59 -14.60
N GLN A 338 -9.52 10.67 -13.85
CA GLN A 338 -9.96 12.00 -14.29
C GLN A 338 -8.97 13.06 -13.80
N PRO A 339 -8.51 14.00 -14.66
CA PRO A 339 -7.60 15.05 -14.24
C PRO A 339 -8.32 16.02 -13.29
N LEU A 340 -7.62 16.46 -12.25
CA LEU A 340 -8.03 17.58 -11.41
C LEU A 340 -7.47 18.89 -11.99
N PRO A 341 -8.02 20.07 -11.71
CA PRO A 341 -7.54 21.32 -12.35
C PRO A 341 -6.20 21.83 -11.80
N ASP A 342 -5.80 21.36 -10.61
CA ASP A 342 -4.60 21.85 -9.91
C ASP A 342 -3.39 20.94 -10.17
N VAL A 343 -2.21 21.55 -10.21
CA VAL A 343 -0.90 20.91 -10.29
C VAL A 343 -0.27 20.95 -8.89
N LEU A 344 0.55 19.95 -8.55
CA LEU A 344 1.26 19.87 -7.27
C LEU A 344 2.16 21.09 -6.99
N SER A 345 2.62 21.76 -8.05
CA SER A 345 3.50 22.93 -7.95
C SER A 345 2.72 24.17 -7.48
N GLY A 346 3.08 24.67 -6.30
CA GLY A 346 2.60 25.96 -5.78
C GLY A 346 1.57 25.90 -4.64
N LEU A 347 1.12 24.71 -4.23
CA LEU A 347 0.24 24.52 -3.06
C LEU A 347 0.83 23.47 -2.11
N SER A 348 0.63 23.66 -0.80
CA SER A 348 0.79 22.55 0.15
C SER A 348 -0.30 21.49 -0.11
N LEU A 349 -0.01 20.24 0.23
CA LEU A 349 -0.96 19.14 0.09
C LEU A 349 -2.27 19.42 0.84
N ALA A 350 -2.20 20.03 2.03
CA ALA A 350 -3.40 20.39 2.78
C ALA A 350 -4.25 21.46 2.08
N GLU A 351 -3.62 22.46 1.44
CA GLU A 351 -4.35 23.47 0.65
C GLU A 351 -5.00 22.86 -0.59
N PHE A 352 -4.27 21.98 -1.28
CA PHE A 352 -4.78 21.22 -2.42
C PHE A 352 -5.99 20.35 -2.03
N LEU A 353 -5.89 19.59 -0.93
CA LEU A 353 -6.99 18.73 -0.48
C LEU A 353 -8.20 19.56 -0.03
N ARG A 354 -7.99 20.72 0.61
CA ARG A 354 -9.08 21.65 0.92
C ARG A 354 -9.78 22.21 -0.30
N SER A 355 -9.07 22.44 -1.41
CA SER A 355 -9.68 22.98 -2.63
C SER A 355 -10.45 21.91 -3.41
N ARG A 356 -10.02 20.63 -3.36
CA ARG A 356 -10.57 19.55 -4.19
C ARG A 356 -11.47 18.56 -3.47
N PHE A 357 -11.18 18.26 -2.22
CA PHE A 357 -11.88 17.24 -1.43
C PHE A 357 -12.62 17.84 -0.25
N ARG A 358 -13.13 19.07 -0.39
CA ARG A 358 -13.96 19.70 0.65
C ARG A 358 -15.24 18.88 0.88
N ARG A 359 -15.58 18.65 2.14
CA ARG A 359 -16.87 18.03 2.52
C ARG A 359 -17.98 19.06 2.34
N THR A 360 -18.99 18.71 1.56
CA THR A 360 -20.23 19.50 1.35
C THR A 360 -21.24 19.26 2.45
#